data_AF-A0A0T1XNQ1-F1
#
_entry.id   AF-A0A0T1XNQ1-F1
#
_cell.length_a   1.000
_cell.length_b   1.000
_cell.length_c   1.000
_cell.angle_alpha   90.00
_cell.angle_beta   90.00
_cell.angle_gamma   90.00
#
_symmetry.space_group_name_H-M   'P 1'
#
loop_
_entity.id
_entity.type
_entity.pdbx_description
1 polymer ?
#
loop_
_entity_poly.entity_id
_entity_poly.type
_entity_poly.pdbx_seq_one_letter_code
_entity_poly.pdbx_strand_id
1 'polypeptide(L)'
;MAKMLTLTKKEIEDRTLYYIGRLSEHGDCRDSAAQDLEVSRRTVDGWCGPADPRVIPSQKLLELITEVTFRDLSVLNYSKIVDIYDEAGEFLGATNRVPEALFLADMQGGYIQRRPIKYDRFATDIVISEQQRVRSQLRKIIHSGKLARKQICSVMGCDEYRLIDMISEVGRHNFGVQPDSFKISLLETYIRAQAVEEFAA
;
A
#
# COMPACT_ATOMS: atom_id res chain seq x y z
N MET A 1 23.97 -16.64 -7.69
CA MET A 1 22.77 -16.36 -6.86
C MET A 1 22.48 -14.88 -6.95
N ALA A 2 21.30 -14.48 -7.42
CA ALA A 2 20.91 -13.07 -7.43
C ALA A 2 20.76 -12.56 -5.99
N LYS A 3 21.28 -11.37 -5.70
CA LYS A 3 21.23 -10.77 -4.36
C LYS A 3 19.78 -10.40 -4.02
N MET A 4 19.25 -10.91 -2.91
CA MET A 4 17.91 -10.58 -2.42
C MET A 4 17.83 -9.08 -2.09
N LEU A 5 16.82 -8.41 -2.63
CA LEU A 5 16.56 -7.00 -2.35
C LEU A 5 15.96 -6.85 -0.95
N THR A 6 16.67 -6.15 -0.07
CA THR A 6 16.28 -5.96 1.33
C THR A 6 16.38 -4.48 1.70
N LEU A 7 15.60 -4.04 2.69
CA LEU A 7 15.81 -2.73 3.30
C LEU A 7 16.79 -2.86 4.47
N THR A 8 17.68 -1.90 4.60
CA THR A 8 18.52 -1.73 5.79
C THR A 8 17.67 -1.28 6.98
N LYS A 9 18.17 -1.51 8.20
CA LYS A 9 17.51 -1.01 9.43
C LYS A 9 17.17 0.48 9.33
N LYS A 10 18.12 1.29 8.90
CA LYS A 10 17.95 2.75 8.75
C LYS A 10 16.85 3.09 7.76
N GLU A 11 16.78 2.38 6.63
CA GLU A 11 15.72 2.57 5.65
C GLU A 11 14.32 2.21 6.19
N ILE A 12 14.23 1.21 7.07
CA ILE A 12 12.98 0.84 7.75
C ILE A 12 12.60 1.90 8.79
N GLU A 13 13.57 2.38 9.58
CA GLU A 13 13.39 3.45 10.56
C GLU A 13 12.93 4.75 9.88
N ASP A 14 13.58 5.17 8.79
CA ASP A 14 13.23 6.37 8.03
C ASP A 14 11.80 6.31 7.49
N ARG A 15 11.36 5.14 7.02
CA ARG A 15 9.96 4.91 6.59
C ARG A 15 9.00 4.97 7.76
N THR A 16 9.33 4.31 8.87
CA THR A 16 8.51 4.29 10.09
C THR A 16 8.29 5.71 10.61
N LEU A 17 9.37 6.49 10.76
CA LEU A 17 9.33 7.89 11.16
C LEU A 17 8.52 8.75 10.19
N TYR A 18 8.69 8.53 8.88
CA TYR A 18 7.93 9.26 7.87
C TYR A 18 6.43 9.04 8.02
N TYR A 19 5.98 7.79 8.09
CA TYR A 19 4.54 7.49 8.18
C TYR A 19 3.95 7.88 9.52
N ILE A 20 4.65 7.66 10.64
CA ILE A 20 4.20 8.15 11.95
C ILE A 20 4.01 9.66 11.91
N GLY A 21 4.98 10.40 11.35
CA GLY A 21 4.88 11.85 11.23
C GLY A 21 3.68 12.36 10.40
N ARG A 22 3.00 11.48 9.67
CA ARG A 22 1.80 11.81 8.89
C ARG A 22 0.47 11.49 9.58
N LEU A 23 0.49 10.85 10.74
CA LEU A 23 -0.75 10.51 11.46
C LEU A 23 -1.46 11.73 12.07
N SER A 24 -0.77 12.86 12.25
CA SER A 24 -1.36 14.11 12.70
C SER A 24 -0.65 15.33 12.11
N GLU A 25 -1.37 16.45 11.97
CA GLU A 25 -0.79 17.73 11.55
C GLU A 25 -0.05 18.45 12.70
N HIS A 26 -0.26 18.04 13.96
CA HIS A 26 0.19 18.74 15.17
C HIS A 26 0.61 17.78 16.30
N GLY A 27 1.92 17.51 16.48
CA GLY A 27 2.48 16.91 17.71
C GLY A 27 3.26 15.59 17.56
N ASP A 28 3.58 14.96 18.70
CA ASP A 28 4.23 13.64 18.76
C ASP A 28 3.23 12.54 18.36
N CYS A 29 3.23 12.19 17.07
CA CYS A 29 2.32 11.22 16.47
C CYS A 29 2.53 9.77 16.94
N ARG A 30 3.52 9.51 17.81
CA ARG A 30 3.85 8.15 18.24
C ARG A 30 2.80 7.54 19.18
N ASP A 31 2.03 8.36 19.92
CA ASP A 31 0.88 7.88 20.69
C ASP A 31 -0.26 7.43 19.77
N SER A 32 -0.56 8.20 18.72
CA SER A 32 -1.52 7.79 17.69
C SER A 32 -1.08 6.50 17.01
N ALA A 33 0.20 6.41 16.60
CA ALA A 33 0.74 5.19 16.02
C ALA A 33 0.63 3.98 16.95
N ALA A 34 0.83 4.18 18.25
CA ALA A 34 0.69 3.13 19.26
C ALA A 34 -0.76 2.65 19.36
N GLN A 35 -1.72 3.58 19.36
CA GLN A 35 -3.15 3.29 19.37
C GLN A 35 -3.58 2.54 18.09
N ASP A 36 -3.25 3.08 16.91
CA ASP A 36 -3.68 2.55 15.62
C ASP A 36 -3.09 1.16 15.34
N LEU A 37 -1.84 0.93 15.78
CA LEU A 37 -1.16 -0.35 15.60
C LEU A 37 -1.35 -1.30 16.78
N GLU A 38 -2.13 -0.92 17.79
CA GLU A 38 -2.42 -1.72 18.99
C GLU A 38 -1.16 -2.20 19.72
N VAL A 39 -0.17 -1.30 19.89
CA VAL A 39 1.09 -1.57 20.60
C VAL A 39 1.34 -0.52 21.67
N SER A 40 2.32 -0.78 22.54
CA SER A 40 2.73 0.23 23.51
C SER A 40 3.49 1.39 22.86
N ARG A 41 3.34 2.59 23.40
CA ARG A 41 4.14 3.77 23.03
C ARG A 41 5.66 3.53 23.08
N ARG A 42 6.11 2.72 24.04
CA ARG A 42 7.52 2.28 24.20
C ARG A 42 7.98 1.38 23.06
N THR A 43 7.08 0.57 22.49
CA THR A 43 7.37 -0.25 21.32
C THR A 43 7.64 0.65 20.11
N VAL A 44 6.81 1.67 19.92
CA VAL A 44 6.96 2.66 18.85
C VAL A 44 8.26 3.45 19.00
N ASP A 45 8.61 3.88 20.22
CA ASP A 45 9.92 4.50 20.49
C ASP A 45 11.08 3.59 20.10
N GLY A 46 10.97 2.29 20.40
CA GLY A 46 11.98 1.30 20.04
C GLY A 46 12.19 1.21 18.53
N TRP A 47 11.12 1.25 17.73
CA TRP A 47 11.22 1.21 16.26
C TRP A 47 11.82 2.48 15.66
N CYS A 48 11.63 3.62 16.33
CA CYS A 48 12.10 4.93 15.88
C CYS A 48 13.48 5.30 16.46
N GLY A 49 14.06 4.45 17.29
CA GLY A 49 15.28 4.73 18.03
C GLY A 49 16.52 4.22 17.28
N PRO A 50 17.48 5.09 16.90
CA PRO A 50 18.66 4.65 16.14
C PRO A 50 19.53 3.70 16.96
N ALA A 51 19.55 3.84 18.29
CA ALA A 51 20.28 2.99 19.22
C ALA A 51 19.55 1.68 19.58
N ASP A 52 18.24 1.59 19.36
CA ASP A 52 17.46 0.39 19.68
C ASP A 52 17.50 -0.58 18.49
N PRO A 53 17.83 -1.87 18.66
CA PRO A 53 17.91 -2.80 17.54
C PRO A 53 16.55 -3.16 16.93
N ARG A 54 15.43 -2.87 17.61
CA ARG A 54 14.09 -3.24 17.16
C ARG A 54 13.68 -2.42 15.95
N VAL A 55 13.01 -3.08 15.00
CA VAL A 55 12.34 -2.44 13.87
C VAL A 55 10.86 -2.79 13.88
N ILE A 56 10.04 -1.93 13.29
CA ILE A 56 8.62 -2.21 13.11
C ILE A 56 8.46 -3.51 12.30
N PRO A 57 7.61 -4.46 12.71
CA PRO A 57 7.31 -5.63 11.88
C PRO A 57 6.73 -5.21 10.52
N SER A 58 7.07 -5.93 9.45
CA SER A 58 6.59 -5.67 8.07
C SER A 58 5.08 -5.46 8.01
N GLN A 59 4.31 -6.36 8.63
CA GLN A 59 2.85 -6.25 8.67
C GLN A 59 2.36 -4.94 9.34
N LYS A 60 2.97 -4.55 10.48
CA LYS A 60 2.63 -3.28 11.16
C LYS A 60 3.03 -2.06 10.35
N LEU A 61 4.10 -2.15 9.55
CA LEU A 61 4.46 -1.08 8.61
C LEU A 61 3.39 -0.92 7.52
N LEU A 62 2.88 -2.02 6.96
CA LEU A 62 1.81 -1.97 5.97
C LEU A 62 0.51 -1.41 6.56
N GLU A 63 0.14 -1.81 7.77
CA GLU A 63 -1.00 -1.25 8.52
C GLU A 63 -0.85 0.27 8.69
N LEU A 64 0.32 0.73 9.14
CA LEU A 64 0.61 2.15 9.32
C LEU A 64 0.49 2.95 8.02
N ILE A 65 1.00 2.41 6.90
CA ILE A 65 0.89 3.05 5.58
C ILE A 65 -0.56 3.16 5.14
N THR A 66 -1.33 2.09 5.37
CA THR A 66 -2.75 2.03 5.02
C THR A 66 -3.56 3.04 5.83
N GLU A 67 -3.34 3.12 7.14
CA GLU A 67 -4.00 4.05 8.04
C GLU A 67 -3.71 5.52 7.67
N VAL A 68 -2.43 5.86 7.44
CA VAL A 68 -2.05 7.21 7.00
C VAL A 68 -2.76 7.59 5.70
N THR A 69 -2.87 6.64 4.76
CA THR A 69 -3.51 6.91 3.47
C THR A 69 -5.04 7.06 3.63
N PHE A 70 -5.65 6.31 4.54
CA PHE A 70 -7.07 6.46 4.86
C PHE A 70 -7.39 7.83 5.45
N ARG A 71 -6.53 8.35 6.34
CA ARG A 71 -6.72 9.68 6.96
C ARG A 71 -6.67 10.84 5.97
N ASP A 72 -5.98 10.66 4.85
CA ASP A 72 -5.95 11.67 3.77
C ASP A 72 -7.28 11.73 2.98
N LEU A 73 -8.19 10.77 3.16
CA LEU A 73 -9.45 10.72 2.45
C LEU A 73 -10.44 11.76 2.96
N SER A 74 -11.22 12.30 2.02
CA SER A 74 -12.35 13.16 2.33
C SER A 74 -13.66 12.43 2.10
N VAL A 75 -14.46 12.24 3.14
CA VAL A 75 -15.76 11.54 3.04
C VAL A 75 -16.83 12.46 2.43
N LEU A 76 -16.85 13.75 2.80
CA LEU A 76 -17.84 14.74 2.36
C LEU A 76 -17.17 15.96 1.72
N ASN A 77 -16.44 15.77 0.62
CA ASN A 77 -15.85 16.88 -0.11
C ASN A 77 -16.14 16.79 -1.62
N TYR A 78 -16.99 17.69 -2.10
CA TYR A 78 -17.43 17.76 -3.50
C TYR A 78 -16.33 18.24 -4.46
N SER A 79 -15.22 18.78 -3.96
CA SER A 79 -14.05 19.12 -4.77
C SER A 79 -13.16 17.91 -5.10
N LYS A 80 -13.50 16.73 -4.57
CA LYS A 80 -12.81 15.47 -4.88
C LYS A 80 -13.47 14.76 -6.05
N ILE A 81 -12.66 14.24 -6.96
CA ILE A 81 -13.13 13.69 -8.25
C ILE A 81 -12.96 12.17 -8.37
N VAL A 82 -12.22 11.53 -7.45
CA VAL A 82 -12.03 10.07 -7.42
C VAL A 82 -12.68 9.52 -6.15
N ASP A 83 -13.73 8.75 -6.34
CA ASP A 83 -14.40 7.96 -5.30
C ASP A 83 -13.73 6.60 -5.19
N ILE A 84 -13.62 6.10 -3.95
CA ILE A 84 -12.98 4.83 -3.61
C ILE A 84 -14.04 3.93 -3.00
N TYR A 85 -14.10 2.69 -3.48
CA TYR A 85 -15.01 1.66 -3.01
C TYR A 85 -14.22 0.43 -2.57
N ASP A 86 -14.75 -0.32 -1.61
CA ASP A 86 -14.22 -1.63 -1.22
C ASP A 86 -14.77 -2.77 -2.11
N GLU A 87 -14.40 -4.01 -1.79
CA GLU A 87 -14.89 -5.22 -2.49
C GLU A 87 -16.42 -5.36 -2.45
N ALA A 88 -17.07 -4.94 -1.36
CA ALA A 88 -18.52 -4.99 -1.21
C ALA A 88 -19.24 -3.87 -1.97
N GLY A 89 -18.49 -2.88 -2.49
CA GLY A 89 -19.03 -1.70 -3.15
C GLY A 89 -19.43 -0.59 -2.19
N GLU A 90 -19.00 -0.65 -0.94
CA GLU A 90 -19.21 0.41 0.05
C GLU A 90 -18.23 1.55 -0.19
N PHE A 91 -18.72 2.78 -0.03
CA PHE A 91 -17.92 3.99 -0.24
C PHE A 91 -16.96 4.23 0.92
N LEU A 92 -15.66 4.22 0.63
CA LEU A 92 -14.59 4.44 1.62
C LEU A 92 -14.23 5.92 1.78
N GLY A 93 -14.39 6.72 0.73
CA GLY A 93 -14.01 8.12 0.72
C GLY A 93 -13.58 8.61 -0.66
N ALA A 94 -13.18 9.89 -0.75
CA ALA A 94 -12.77 10.50 -2.00
C ALA A 94 -11.47 11.28 -1.90
N THR A 95 -10.70 11.30 -2.99
CA THR A 95 -9.45 12.06 -3.13
C THR A 95 -9.28 12.59 -4.56
N ASN A 96 -8.28 13.44 -4.78
CA ASN A 96 -7.81 13.83 -6.11
C ASN A 96 -6.50 13.12 -6.48
N ARG A 97 -5.92 12.37 -5.54
CA ARG A 97 -4.66 11.66 -5.74
C ARG A 97 -4.95 10.22 -6.17
N VAL A 98 -5.00 10.02 -7.48
CA VAL A 98 -5.21 8.70 -8.11
C VAL A 98 -4.31 7.59 -7.53
N PRO A 99 -2.98 7.79 -7.32
CA PRO A 99 -2.16 6.73 -6.73
C PRO A 99 -2.63 6.29 -5.33
N GLU A 100 -2.99 7.22 -4.44
CA GLU A 100 -3.51 6.91 -3.10
C GLU A 100 -4.87 6.19 -3.18
N ALA A 101 -5.73 6.65 -4.10
CA ALA A 101 -7.03 6.03 -4.34
C ALA A 101 -6.89 4.58 -4.80
N LEU A 102 -6.01 4.32 -5.76
CA LEU A 102 -5.71 2.97 -6.25
C LEU A 102 -5.13 2.10 -5.15
N PHE A 103 -4.17 2.64 -4.38
CA PHE A 103 -3.58 1.90 -3.27
C PHE A 103 -4.65 1.41 -2.30
N LEU A 104 -5.53 2.29 -1.83
CA LEU A 104 -6.59 1.90 -0.89
C LEU A 104 -7.61 0.95 -1.50
N ALA A 105 -8.08 1.22 -2.71
CA ALA A 105 -9.00 0.32 -3.41
C ALA A 105 -8.41 -1.09 -3.55
N ASP A 106 -7.17 -1.21 -4.01
CA ASP A 106 -6.50 -2.50 -4.20
C ASP A 106 -6.29 -3.25 -2.88
N MET A 107 -5.97 -2.53 -1.80
CA MET A 107 -5.78 -3.13 -0.48
C MET A 107 -7.10 -3.61 0.14
N GLN A 108 -8.24 -3.05 -0.28
CA GLN A 108 -9.60 -3.41 0.15
C GLN A 108 -10.34 -4.29 -0.88
N GLY A 109 -9.66 -4.77 -1.92
CA GLY A 109 -10.26 -5.62 -2.95
C GLY A 109 -11.27 -4.89 -3.86
N GLY A 110 -11.37 -3.57 -3.74
CA GLY A 110 -12.36 -2.76 -4.41
C GLY A 110 -11.88 -2.07 -5.68
N TYR A 111 -12.46 -0.91 -5.95
CA TYR A 111 -12.21 -0.15 -7.17
C TYR A 111 -12.33 1.36 -6.94
N ILE A 112 -11.79 2.12 -7.88
CA ILE A 112 -11.97 3.57 -7.92
C ILE A 112 -12.94 3.95 -9.03
N GLN A 113 -13.70 5.01 -8.83
CA GLN A 113 -14.60 5.55 -9.82
C GLN A 113 -14.44 7.05 -9.91
N ARG A 114 -14.56 7.59 -11.13
CA ARG A 114 -14.68 9.03 -11.30
C ARG A 114 -16.03 9.48 -10.79
N ARG A 115 -16.04 10.45 -9.89
CA ARG A 115 -17.28 11.06 -9.39
C ARG A 115 -18.04 11.72 -10.56
N PRO A 116 -19.35 11.49 -10.70
CA PRO A 116 -20.15 12.18 -11.71
C PRO A 116 -20.30 13.66 -11.36
N ILE A 117 -19.59 14.54 -12.08
CA ILE A 117 -19.70 15.99 -11.92
C ILE A 117 -20.73 16.54 -12.91
N LYS A 118 -21.83 17.11 -12.40
CA LYS A 118 -23.00 17.58 -13.19
C LYS A 118 -22.70 18.70 -14.20
N TYR A 119 -21.58 19.44 -14.08
CA TYR A 119 -21.37 20.70 -14.81
C TYR A 119 -20.01 20.86 -15.51
N ASP A 120 -19.21 19.80 -15.63
CA ASP A 120 -17.80 20.00 -16.01
C ASP A 120 -17.51 19.70 -17.49
N ARG A 121 -17.34 20.76 -18.28
CA ARG A 121 -16.85 20.70 -19.67
C ARG A 121 -15.34 20.39 -19.75
N PHE A 122 -14.63 20.38 -18.62
CA PHE A 122 -13.19 20.11 -18.49
C PHE A 122 -12.89 18.89 -17.64
N ALA A 123 -13.89 18.01 -17.47
CA ALA A 123 -13.79 16.73 -16.82
C ALA A 123 -12.55 15.96 -17.35
N THR A 124 -11.48 15.93 -16.57
CA THR A 124 -10.29 15.15 -16.90
C THR A 124 -10.52 13.71 -16.48
N ASP A 125 -10.19 12.77 -17.36
CA ASP A 125 -10.28 11.34 -17.07
C ASP A 125 -9.27 10.94 -15.99
N ILE A 126 -9.57 9.86 -15.28
CA ILE A 126 -8.60 9.23 -14.37
C ILE A 126 -7.49 8.63 -15.23
N VAL A 127 -6.33 9.29 -15.24
CA VAL A 127 -5.15 8.78 -15.94
C VAL A 127 -4.32 7.95 -14.97
N ILE A 128 -4.17 6.67 -15.28
CA ILE A 128 -3.33 5.72 -14.53
C ILE A 128 -2.09 5.42 -15.36
N SER A 129 -0.91 5.80 -14.84
CA SER A 129 0.39 5.49 -15.44
C SER A 129 0.67 3.98 -15.44
N GLU A 130 1.53 3.53 -16.35
CA GLU A 130 1.96 2.13 -16.39
C GLU A 130 2.55 1.67 -15.05
N GLN A 131 3.36 2.51 -14.40
CA GLN A 131 3.95 2.20 -13.10
C GLN A 131 2.89 1.91 -12.04
N GLN A 132 1.84 2.72 -11.97
CA GLN A 132 0.72 2.53 -11.05
C GLN A 132 -0.10 1.28 -11.39
N ARG A 133 -0.27 0.94 -12.67
CA ARG A 133 -0.93 -0.30 -13.08
C ARG A 133 -0.16 -1.52 -12.58
N VAL A 134 1.15 -1.54 -12.79
CA VAL A 134 2.01 -2.65 -12.36
C VAL A 134 1.98 -2.81 -10.83
N ARG A 135 2.05 -1.72 -10.06
CA ARG A 135 1.89 -1.78 -8.60
C ARG A 135 0.50 -2.26 -8.18
N SER A 136 -0.55 -1.80 -8.86
CA SER A 136 -1.92 -2.22 -8.60
C SER A 136 -2.12 -3.72 -8.82
N GLN A 137 -1.56 -4.27 -9.89
CA GLN A 137 -1.57 -5.73 -10.13
C GLN A 137 -0.91 -6.49 -8.98
N LEU A 138 0.26 -6.04 -8.51
CA LEU A 138 0.94 -6.67 -7.38
C LEU A 138 0.11 -6.60 -6.09
N ARG A 139 -0.53 -5.45 -5.81
CA ARG A 139 -1.44 -5.32 -4.65
C ARG A 139 -2.63 -6.26 -4.74
N LYS A 140 -3.25 -6.39 -5.91
CA LYS A 140 -4.36 -7.33 -6.14
C LYS A 140 -3.94 -8.78 -5.95
N ILE A 141 -2.74 -9.15 -6.39
CA ILE A 141 -2.15 -10.48 -6.12
C ILE A 141 -2.01 -10.72 -4.62
N ILE A 142 -1.43 -9.75 -3.89
CA ILE A 142 -1.26 -9.83 -2.42
C ILE A 142 -2.62 -9.93 -1.73
N HIS A 143 -3.57 -9.08 -2.10
CA HIS A 143 -4.91 -9.03 -1.52
C HIS A 143 -5.69 -10.32 -1.78
N SER A 144 -5.56 -10.93 -2.97
CA SER A 144 -6.27 -12.17 -3.33
C SER A 144 -6.05 -13.33 -2.36
N GLY A 145 -4.98 -13.31 -1.56
CA GLY A 145 -4.66 -14.35 -0.59
C GLY A 145 -4.24 -15.70 -1.19
N LYS A 146 -4.31 -15.86 -2.52
CA LYS A 146 -4.01 -17.11 -3.22
C LYS A 146 -2.54 -17.53 -3.11
N LEU A 147 -1.65 -16.56 -2.91
CA LEU A 147 -0.23 -16.79 -2.65
C LEU A 147 0.18 -16.18 -1.32
N ALA A 148 0.91 -16.96 -0.53
CA ALA A 148 1.52 -16.43 0.68
C ALA A 148 2.57 -15.37 0.32
N ARG A 149 2.69 -14.31 1.13
CA ARG A 149 3.66 -13.23 0.88
C ARG A 149 5.10 -13.73 0.71
N LYS A 150 5.48 -14.78 1.43
CA LYS A 150 6.81 -15.41 1.28
C LYS A 150 7.04 -15.97 -0.13
N GLN A 151 6.01 -16.54 -0.77
CA GLN A 151 6.10 -17.03 -2.15
C GLN A 151 6.22 -15.86 -3.13
N ILE A 152 5.42 -14.79 -2.93
CA ILE A 152 5.50 -13.56 -3.71
C ILE A 152 6.92 -12.96 -3.60
N CYS A 153 7.43 -12.77 -2.39
CA CYS A 153 8.78 -12.31 -2.10
C CYS A 153 9.86 -13.16 -2.78
N SER A 154 9.72 -14.48 -2.79
CA SER A 154 10.65 -15.41 -3.45
C SER A 154 10.70 -15.16 -4.96
N VAL A 155 9.55 -15.00 -5.63
CA VAL A 155 9.50 -14.71 -7.07
C VAL A 155 10.06 -13.32 -7.35
N MET A 156 9.64 -12.32 -6.56
CA MET A 156 10.11 -10.94 -6.67
C MET A 156 11.60 -10.79 -6.36
N GLY A 157 12.19 -11.73 -5.63
CA GLY A 157 13.59 -11.70 -5.20
C GLY A 157 13.84 -10.67 -4.12
N CYS A 158 12.90 -10.49 -3.20
CA CYS A 158 12.94 -9.46 -2.17
C CYS A 158 12.48 -9.96 -0.80
N ASP A 159 12.71 -9.18 0.25
CA ASP A 159 12.06 -9.39 1.55
C ASP A 159 10.68 -8.70 1.63
N GLU A 160 9.97 -8.92 2.74
CA GLU A 160 8.63 -8.34 2.95
C GLU A 160 8.66 -6.82 3.05
N TYR A 161 9.71 -6.23 3.62
CA TYR A 161 9.84 -4.77 3.68
C TYR A 161 9.98 -4.14 2.30
N ARG A 162 10.78 -4.77 1.44
CA ARG A 162 10.94 -4.33 0.06
C ARG A 162 9.68 -4.60 -0.76
N LEU A 163 8.94 -5.67 -0.48
CA LEU A 163 7.63 -5.90 -1.07
C LEU A 163 6.66 -4.76 -0.71
N ILE A 164 6.62 -4.36 0.56
CA ILE A 164 5.81 -3.22 1.04
C ILE A 164 6.25 -1.93 0.33
N ASP A 165 7.55 -1.68 0.22
CA ASP A 165 8.08 -0.53 -0.51
C ASP A 165 7.61 -0.53 -1.98
N MET A 166 7.61 -1.69 -2.65
CA MET A 166 7.16 -1.81 -4.04
C MET A 166 5.67 -1.50 -4.24
N ILE A 167 4.82 -1.82 -3.26
CA ILE A 167 3.37 -1.61 -3.38
C ILE A 167 2.90 -0.26 -2.84
N SER A 168 3.73 0.43 -2.06
CA SER A 168 3.38 1.71 -1.45
C SER A 168 3.38 2.82 -2.50
N GLU A 169 2.30 3.62 -2.53
CA GLU A 169 2.21 4.83 -3.38
C GLU A 169 2.49 6.11 -2.59
N VAL A 170 2.55 5.98 -1.28
CA VAL A 170 2.54 7.08 -0.33
C VAL A 170 3.97 7.31 0.16
N GLY A 171 4.88 7.65 -0.75
CA GLY A 171 6.32 7.71 -0.48
C GLY A 171 6.91 9.11 -0.59
N ARG A 172 8.03 9.37 0.09
CA ARG A 172 8.96 10.44 -0.36
C ARG A 172 9.55 10.04 -1.72
N HIS A 173 10.16 10.97 -2.45
CA HIS A 173 10.79 10.72 -3.76
C HIS A 173 11.81 9.55 -3.79
N ASN A 174 12.27 9.06 -2.63
CA ASN A 174 13.22 7.94 -2.50
C ASN A 174 12.57 6.64 -1.98
N PHE A 175 11.26 6.63 -1.74
CA PHE A 175 10.51 5.43 -1.34
C PHE A 175 9.81 4.86 -2.58
N GLY A 176 9.73 3.54 -2.66
CA GLY A 176 9.05 2.88 -3.78
C GLY A 176 9.98 2.49 -4.91
N VAL A 177 10.55 1.28 -4.82
CA VAL A 177 11.15 0.60 -5.97
C VAL A 177 10.04 0.13 -6.92
N GLN A 178 10.23 0.31 -8.23
CA GLN A 178 9.28 -0.21 -9.21
C GLN A 178 9.32 -1.75 -9.20
N PRO A 179 8.19 -2.44 -9.01
CA PRO A 179 8.16 -3.88 -9.17
C PRO A 179 8.36 -4.29 -10.63
N ASP A 180 9.00 -5.43 -10.82
CA ASP A 180 9.28 -6.02 -12.13
C ASP A 180 7.99 -6.59 -12.76
N SER A 181 7.59 -6.02 -13.90
CA SER A 181 6.36 -6.38 -14.60
C SER A 181 6.36 -7.83 -15.13
N PHE A 182 7.52 -8.36 -15.48
CA PHE A 182 7.65 -9.76 -15.91
C PHE A 182 7.37 -10.71 -14.75
N LYS A 183 7.92 -10.41 -13.57
CA LYS A 183 7.70 -11.22 -12.36
C LYS A 183 6.25 -11.17 -11.89
N ILE A 184 5.59 -10.02 -12.02
CA ILE A 184 4.15 -9.90 -11.75
C ILE A 184 3.36 -10.78 -12.72
N SER A 185 3.66 -10.73 -14.01
CA SER A 185 2.99 -11.56 -15.02
C SER A 185 3.15 -13.06 -14.75
N LEU A 186 4.33 -13.47 -14.25
CA LEU A 186 4.60 -14.84 -13.82
C LEU A 186 3.72 -15.25 -12.62
N LEU A 187 3.59 -14.38 -11.62
CA LEU A 187 2.69 -14.61 -10.47
C LEU A 187 1.22 -14.73 -10.90
N GLU A 188 0.76 -13.87 -11.82
CA GLU A 188 -0.60 -13.95 -12.36
C GLU A 188 -0.85 -15.28 -13.09
N THR A 189 0.12 -15.75 -13.87
CA THR A 189 0.01 -17.02 -14.60
C THR A 189 -0.04 -18.19 -13.63
N TYR A 190 0.78 -18.18 -12.57
CA TYR A 190 0.77 -19.21 -11.55
C TYR A 190 -0.59 -19.29 -10.84
N ILE A 191 -1.16 -18.14 -10.46
CA ILE A 191 -2.50 -18.07 -9.86
C ILE A 191 -3.59 -18.63 -10.79
N ARG A 192 -3.52 -18.31 -12.09
CA ARG A 192 -4.48 -18.83 -13.07
C ARG A 192 -4.35 -20.34 -13.25
N ALA A 193 -3.13 -20.87 -13.27
CA ALA A 193 -2.89 -22.31 -13.40
C ALA A 193 -3.45 -23.09 -12.20
N GLN A 194 -3.23 -22.61 -10.96
CA GLN A 194 -3.81 -23.22 -9.76
C GLN A 194 -5.33 -23.27 -9.80
N ALA A 195 -5.97 -22.18 -10.26
CA ALA A 195 -7.43 -22.16 -10.39
C ALA A 195 -7.93 -23.24 -11.37
N VAL A 196 -7.23 -23.49 -12.49
CA VAL A 196 -7.61 -24.54 -13.45
C VAL A 196 -7.50 -25.93 -12.84
N GLU A 197 -6.47 -26.19 -12.04
CA GLU A 197 -6.31 -27.47 -11.34
C GLU A 197 -7.42 -27.70 -10.29
N GLU A 198 -7.82 -26.65 -9.56
CA GLU A 198 -8.94 -26.71 -8.60
C GLU A 198 -10.29 -27.00 -9.27
N PHE A 199 -10.52 -26.49 -10.50
CA PHE A 199 -11.75 -26.78 -11.26
C PHE A 199 -11.74 -28.16 -11.93
N ALA A 200 -10.57 -28.77 -12.10
CA ALA A 200 -10.42 -30.09 -12.74
C ALA A 200 -10.43 -31.26 -11.74
N ALA A 201 -10.37 -30.97 -10.43
CA ALA A 201 -10.43 -31.93 -9.33
C ALA A 201 -11.86 -32.07 -8.78
#